data_AF-A0AAJ7SIZ7-F1
#
_entry.id   AF-A0AAJ7SIZ7-F1
#
_cell.length_a   1.000
_cell.length_b   1.000
_cell.length_c   1.000
_cell.angle_alpha   90.00
_cell.angle_beta   90.00
_cell.angle_gamma   90.00
#
_symmetry.space_group_name_H-M   'P 1'
#
loop_
_entity.id
_entity.type
_entity.pdbx_description
1 polymer ?
#
loop_
_entity_poly.entity_id
_entity_poly.type
_entity_poly.pdbx_seq_one_letter_code
_entity_poly.pdbx_strand_id
1 'polypeptide(L)'
;MEDRDEGLSSSELMDRLCKFIYAKDRSDRIRTCAILCHIYHHALHDRWFQARDLMLMSHLQDNIQHADPPVQILYNRTMVQLGICAFRQGMIKDAHNALLDIQSSGRAKELLGQGLLLRNMAERNQEQEKVEKRRQMPFHMHVNLELLECVYLVAAMLLEVPYMAAHEFDARRRMISKQFHHQLRVSERQPLLGPPESMREHVVAASKAMKMGDWKACRAYILNDKMNAKVWDLFPKVEKVRCMLVRKIQEESLRT
;
A
#
# COMPACT_ATOMS: atom_id res chain seq x y z
N MET A 1 -2.28 15.89 -39.58
CA MET A 1 -2.59 14.44 -39.51
C MET A 1 -3.20 14.20 -38.14
N GLU A 2 -4.27 14.93 -37.89
CA GLU A 2 -5.03 15.02 -36.65
C GLU A 2 -6.41 14.42 -36.96
N ASP A 3 -7.12 13.92 -35.93
CA ASP A 3 -8.47 13.34 -35.98
C ASP A 3 -8.61 11.81 -36.19
N ARG A 4 -8.02 11.01 -35.27
CA ARG A 4 -8.47 9.62 -35.00
C ARG A 4 -8.26 9.18 -33.53
N ASP A 5 -8.72 9.95 -32.55
CA ASP A 5 -8.64 9.52 -31.14
C ASP A 5 -9.97 9.59 -30.36
N GLU A 6 -11.09 9.92 -31.02
CA GLU A 6 -12.39 10.15 -30.37
C GLU A 6 -13.15 8.88 -29.93
N GLY A 7 -12.50 7.71 -29.90
CA GLY A 7 -13.15 6.46 -29.48
C GLY A 7 -12.24 5.44 -28.81
N LEU A 8 -10.96 5.75 -28.59
CA LEU A 8 -10.03 4.82 -27.97
C LEU A 8 -10.19 4.84 -26.45
N SER A 9 -10.31 3.66 -25.85
CA SER A 9 -10.33 3.53 -24.40
C SER A 9 -9.03 4.09 -23.81
N SER A 10 -9.09 4.73 -22.64
CA SER A 10 -7.90 5.23 -21.92
C SER A 10 -6.80 4.16 -21.80
N SER A 11 -7.18 2.88 -21.71
CA SER A 11 -6.22 1.78 -21.69
C SER A 11 -5.51 1.54 -23.02
N GLU A 12 -6.21 1.68 -24.13
CA GLU A 12 -5.66 1.43 -25.47
C GLU A 12 -4.71 2.55 -25.87
N LEU A 13 -5.07 3.79 -25.51
CA LEU A 13 -4.21 4.95 -25.68
C LEU A 13 -2.91 4.80 -24.87
N MET A 14 -3.02 4.44 -23.59
CA MET A 14 -1.84 4.26 -22.72
C MET A 14 -0.91 3.18 -23.27
N ASP A 15 -1.45 2.02 -23.67
CA ASP A 15 -0.66 0.93 -24.22
C ASP A 15 0.03 1.31 -25.54
N ARG A 16 -0.67 2.00 -26.44
CA ARG A 16 -0.12 2.50 -27.71
C ARG A 16 1.04 3.47 -27.49
N LEU A 17 0.87 4.45 -26.59
CA LEU A 17 1.90 5.45 -26.29
C LEU A 17 3.10 4.82 -25.59
N CYS A 18 2.89 3.93 -24.62
CA CYS A 18 3.96 3.23 -23.94
C CYS A 18 4.75 2.33 -24.89
N LYS A 19 4.09 1.55 -25.76
CA LYS A 19 4.76 0.73 -26.79
C LYS A 19 5.58 1.57 -27.76
N PHE A 20 5.08 2.74 -28.16
CA PHE A 20 5.83 3.67 -29.01
C PHE A 20 7.12 4.13 -28.32
N ILE A 21 7.05 4.54 -27.05
CA ILE A 21 8.21 4.95 -26.26
C ILE A 21 9.21 3.80 -26.11
N TYR A 22 8.73 2.58 -25.82
CA TYR A 22 9.61 1.41 -25.68
C TYR A 22 10.41 1.10 -26.94
N ALA A 23 9.79 1.26 -28.11
CA ALA A 23 10.41 0.93 -29.40
C ALA A 23 11.28 2.05 -29.99
N LYS A 24 10.94 3.32 -29.73
CA LYS A 24 11.54 4.48 -30.42
C LYS A 24 12.52 5.27 -29.56
N ASP A 25 12.46 5.15 -28.24
CA ASP A 25 13.26 5.99 -27.37
C ASP A 25 14.64 5.39 -27.05
N ARG A 26 15.65 6.26 -27.10
CA ARG A 26 17.03 5.98 -26.71
C ARG A 26 17.33 6.43 -25.28
N SER A 27 16.48 7.29 -24.70
CA SER A 27 16.63 7.78 -23.32
C SER A 27 16.07 6.78 -22.30
N ASP A 28 16.91 6.33 -21.38
CA ASP A 28 16.48 5.42 -20.29
C ASP A 28 15.52 6.09 -19.30
N ARG A 29 15.61 7.41 -19.13
CA ARG A 29 14.74 8.14 -18.20
C ARG A 29 13.29 8.16 -18.66
N ILE A 30 13.04 8.52 -19.92
CA ILE A 30 11.67 8.60 -20.47
C ILE A 30 11.07 7.19 -20.55
N ARG A 31 11.86 6.19 -20.95
CA ARG A 31 11.47 4.78 -20.91
C ARG A 31 11.04 4.35 -19.50
N THR A 32 11.83 4.67 -18.48
CA THR A 32 11.52 4.35 -17.07
C THR A 32 10.23 5.02 -16.61
N CYS A 33 10.07 6.33 -16.88
CA CYS A 33 8.84 7.04 -16.55
C CYS A 33 7.61 6.44 -17.25
N ALA A 34 7.73 6.06 -18.52
CA ALA A 34 6.65 5.44 -19.27
C ALA A 34 6.27 4.06 -18.69
N ILE A 35 7.24 3.23 -18.31
CA ILE A 35 6.99 1.96 -17.63
C ILE A 35 6.24 2.18 -16.31
N LEU A 36 6.70 3.11 -15.48
CA LEU A 36 6.05 3.39 -14.19
C LEU A 36 4.61 3.89 -14.36
N CYS A 37 4.37 4.81 -15.29
CA CYS A 37 3.02 5.29 -15.61
C CYS A 37 2.12 4.16 -16.14
N HIS A 38 2.66 3.27 -16.97
CA HIS A 38 1.93 2.13 -17.51
C HIS A 38 1.50 1.17 -16.39
N ILE A 39 2.43 0.82 -15.50
CA ILE A 39 2.16 -0.03 -14.33
C ILE A 39 1.13 0.63 -13.41
N TYR A 40 1.27 1.93 -13.13
CA TYR A 40 0.33 2.67 -12.30
C TYR A 40 -1.09 2.60 -12.88
N HIS A 41 -1.23 2.78 -14.19
CA HIS A 41 -2.52 2.67 -14.88
C HIS A 41 -3.11 1.26 -14.79
N HIS A 42 -2.33 0.21 -15.06
CA HIS A 42 -2.80 -1.17 -14.88
C HIS A 42 -3.24 -1.46 -13.44
N ALA A 43 -2.47 -1.00 -12.45
CA ALA A 43 -2.77 -1.17 -11.04
C ALA A 43 -4.03 -0.40 -10.60
N LEU A 44 -4.32 0.77 -11.19
CA LEU A 44 -5.55 1.52 -10.93
C LEU A 44 -6.80 0.76 -11.38
N HIS A 45 -6.72 0.12 -12.56
CA HIS A 45 -7.81 -0.61 -13.21
C HIS A 45 -7.95 -2.08 -12.78
N ASP A 46 -7.43 -2.48 -11.61
CA ASP A 46 -7.49 -3.85 -11.08
C ASP A 46 -6.75 -4.92 -11.91
N ARG A 47 -5.87 -4.54 -12.85
CA ARG A 47 -5.14 -5.48 -13.71
C ARG A 47 -3.82 -5.88 -13.07
N TRP A 48 -3.90 -6.58 -11.94
CA TRP A 48 -2.75 -6.90 -11.10
C TRP A 48 -1.68 -7.73 -11.83
N PHE A 49 -2.05 -8.82 -12.51
CA PHE A 49 -1.10 -9.71 -13.17
C PHE A 49 -0.25 -8.96 -14.21
N GLN A 50 -0.89 -8.15 -15.06
CA GLN A 50 -0.19 -7.33 -16.06
C GLN A 50 0.76 -6.34 -15.42
N ALA A 51 0.32 -5.65 -14.36
CA ALA A 51 1.13 -4.67 -13.65
C ALA A 51 2.34 -5.31 -12.94
N ARG A 52 2.15 -6.49 -12.34
CA ARG A 52 3.21 -7.29 -11.70
C ARG A 52 4.24 -7.75 -12.72
N ASP A 53 3.78 -8.33 -13.82
CA ASP A 53 4.67 -8.88 -14.84
C ASP A 53 5.50 -7.76 -15.48
N LEU A 54 4.89 -6.59 -15.77
CA LEU A 54 5.61 -5.40 -16.23
C LEU A 54 6.64 -4.90 -15.21
N MET A 55 6.30 -4.87 -13.91
CA MET A 55 7.24 -4.46 -12.86
C MET A 55 8.45 -5.41 -12.79
N LEU A 56 8.22 -6.72 -12.82
CA LEU A 56 9.28 -7.71 -12.76
C LEU A 56 10.16 -7.72 -14.03
N MET A 57 9.56 -7.62 -15.22
CA MET A 57 10.30 -7.56 -16.49
C MET A 57 11.19 -6.32 -16.61
N SER A 58 10.81 -5.22 -15.95
CA SER A 58 11.55 -3.96 -16.04
C SER A 58 12.85 -3.91 -15.24
N HIS A 59 13.04 -4.84 -14.29
CA HIS A 59 14.18 -4.86 -13.35
C HIS A 59 14.45 -3.50 -12.67
N LEU A 60 13.41 -2.68 -12.50
CA LEU A 60 13.55 -1.34 -11.93
C LEU A 60 13.94 -1.36 -10.45
N GLN A 61 13.69 -2.47 -9.74
CA GLN A 61 14.02 -2.63 -8.32
C GLN A 61 15.53 -2.43 -8.04
N ASP A 62 16.39 -2.87 -8.97
CA ASP A 62 17.85 -2.78 -8.81
C ASP A 62 18.39 -1.40 -9.19
N ASN A 63 17.76 -0.73 -10.16
CA ASN A 63 18.29 0.49 -10.76
C ASN A 63 17.69 1.79 -10.18
N ILE A 64 16.55 1.72 -9.47
CA ILE A 64 15.80 2.91 -9.05
C ILE A 64 16.56 3.80 -8.05
N GLN A 65 17.45 3.22 -7.24
CA GLN A 65 18.20 3.97 -6.22
C GLN A 65 19.12 5.04 -6.83
N HIS A 66 19.57 4.83 -8.07
CA HIS A 66 20.43 5.76 -8.80
C HIS A 66 19.66 6.75 -9.67
N ALA A 67 18.33 6.62 -9.78
CA ALA A 67 17.49 7.48 -10.59
C ALA A 67 17.24 8.85 -9.92
N ASP A 68 16.82 9.83 -10.72
CA ASP A 68 16.47 11.16 -10.23
C ASP A 68 15.35 11.10 -9.16
N PRO A 69 15.38 11.96 -8.13
CA PRO A 69 14.38 11.94 -7.05
C PRO A 69 12.90 11.98 -7.50
N PRO A 70 12.49 12.73 -8.54
CA PRO A 70 11.12 12.67 -9.04
C PRO A 70 10.71 11.30 -9.59
N VAL A 71 11.65 10.57 -10.21
CA VAL A 71 11.42 9.21 -10.72
C VAL A 71 11.30 8.22 -9.55
N GLN A 72 12.10 8.40 -8.49
CA GLN A 72 11.98 7.62 -7.26
C GLN A 72 10.61 7.83 -6.59
N ILE A 73 10.11 9.07 -6.53
CA ILE A 73 8.76 9.36 -6.02
C ILE A 73 7.70 8.65 -6.86
N LEU A 74 7.82 8.70 -8.19
CA LEU A 74 6.90 7.99 -9.09
C LEU A 74 6.95 6.47 -8.88
N TYR A 75 8.14 5.90 -8.67
CA TYR A 75 8.31 4.49 -8.35
C TYR A 75 7.65 4.12 -7.03
N ASN A 76 7.90 4.88 -5.96
CA ASN A 76 7.29 4.63 -4.64
C ASN A 76 5.76 4.67 -4.73
N ARG A 77 5.21 5.62 -5.48
CA ARG A 77 3.77 5.73 -5.72
C ARG A 77 3.22 4.56 -6.52
N THR A 78 3.97 4.09 -7.51
CA THR A 78 3.62 2.91 -8.32
C THR A 78 3.65 1.65 -7.47
N MET A 79 4.64 1.51 -6.58
CA MET A 79 4.72 0.41 -5.61
C MET A 79 3.55 0.41 -4.63
N VAL A 80 3.18 1.58 -4.08
CA VAL A 80 1.97 1.70 -3.25
C VAL A 80 0.72 1.28 -4.02
N GLN A 81 0.57 1.77 -5.25
CA GLN A 81 -0.59 1.44 -6.08
C GLN A 81 -0.66 -0.05 -6.44
N LEU A 82 0.49 -0.67 -6.73
CA LEU A 82 0.61 -2.12 -6.92
C LEU A 82 0.21 -2.90 -5.67
N GLY A 83 0.69 -2.48 -4.49
CA GLY A 83 0.32 -3.10 -3.21
C GLY A 83 -1.18 -3.00 -2.93
N ILE A 84 -1.79 -1.84 -3.20
CA ILE A 84 -3.24 -1.64 -3.09
C ILE A 84 -3.99 -2.52 -4.11
N CYS A 85 -3.51 -2.63 -5.35
CA CYS A 85 -4.10 -3.49 -6.36
C CYS A 85 -4.03 -4.97 -5.98
N ALA A 86 -2.88 -5.42 -5.47
CA ALA A 86 -2.69 -6.78 -4.95
C ALA A 86 -3.68 -7.07 -3.82
N PHE A 87 -3.88 -6.11 -2.91
CA PHE A 87 -4.84 -6.22 -1.83
C PHE A 87 -6.28 -6.33 -2.34
N ARG A 88 -6.68 -5.51 -3.32
CA ARG A 88 -8.03 -5.57 -3.94
C ARG A 88 -8.32 -6.91 -4.60
N GLN A 89 -7.30 -7.56 -5.16
CA GLN A 89 -7.39 -8.90 -5.76
C GLN A 89 -7.31 -10.04 -4.73
N GLY A 90 -7.12 -9.74 -3.45
CA GLY A 90 -7.03 -10.74 -2.38
C GLY A 90 -5.66 -11.42 -2.24
N MET A 91 -4.62 -10.91 -2.93
CA MET A 91 -3.24 -11.37 -2.82
C MET A 91 -2.55 -10.70 -1.61
N ILE A 92 -2.93 -11.13 -0.41
CA ILE A 92 -2.52 -10.47 0.86
C ILE A 92 -1.01 -10.53 1.09
N LYS A 93 -0.36 -11.65 0.75
CA LYS A 93 1.10 -11.82 0.88
C LYS A 93 1.86 -10.82 0.02
N ASP A 94 1.47 -10.70 -1.24
CA ASP A 94 2.12 -9.81 -2.19
C ASP A 94 1.86 -8.34 -1.85
N ALA A 95 0.64 -8.02 -1.38
CA ALA A 95 0.31 -6.69 -0.87
C ALA A 95 1.18 -6.31 0.33
N HIS A 96 1.33 -7.21 1.30
CA HIS A 96 2.19 -6.98 2.47
C HIS A 96 3.64 -6.73 2.04
N ASN A 97 4.21 -7.59 1.19
CA ASN A 97 5.59 -7.48 0.74
C ASN A 97 5.87 -6.18 -0.01
N ALA A 98 4.96 -5.75 -0.89
CA ALA A 98 5.11 -4.50 -1.64
C ALA A 98 5.06 -3.25 -0.74
N LEU A 99 4.30 -3.29 0.36
CA LEU A 99 4.08 -2.16 1.25
C LEU A 99 5.05 -2.10 2.44
N LEU A 100 5.73 -3.21 2.73
CA LEU A 100 6.60 -3.38 3.89
C LEU A 100 7.70 -2.32 3.96
N ASP A 101 8.43 -2.09 2.86
CA ASP A 101 9.58 -1.18 2.86
C ASP A 101 9.15 0.28 3.03
N ILE A 102 8.00 0.65 2.45
CA ILE A 102 7.48 2.02 2.49
C ILE A 102 6.93 2.35 3.89
N GLN A 103 6.19 1.43 4.50
CA GLN A 103 5.60 1.63 5.82
C GLN A 103 6.63 1.47 6.96
N SER A 104 7.57 0.53 6.84
CA SER A 104 8.61 0.33 7.87
C SER A 104 9.58 1.50 8.00
N SER A 105 9.75 2.30 6.93
CA SER A 105 10.59 3.50 6.92
C SER A 105 10.11 4.60 7.90
N GLY A 106 8.81 4.66 8.23
CA GLY A 106 8.23 5.73 9.04
C GLY A 106 8.22 7.12 8.37
N ARG A 107 8.76 7.23 7.14
CA ARG A 107 8.82 8.45 6.32
C ARG A 107 7.93 8.37 5.07
N ALA A 108 6.88 7.55 5.09
CA ALA A 108 5.99 7.31 3.95
C ALA A 108 5.43 8.60 3.29
N LYS A 109 5.12 9.63 4.10
CA LYS A 109 4.65 10.93 3.60
C LYS A 109 5.67 11.65 2.71
N GLU A 110 6.94 11.59 3.09
CA GLU A 110 8.05 12.20 2.37
C GLU A 110 8.40 11.38 1.12
N LEU A 111 8.47 10.05 1.25
CA LEU A 111 8.79 9.13 0.15
C LEU A 111 7.77 9.17 -1.00
N LEU A 112 6.52 9.53 -0.69
CA LEU A 112 5.44 9.68 -1.68
C LEU A 112 5.31 11.11 -2.22
N GLY A 113 6.15 12.04 -1.77
CA GLY A 113 6.12 13.44 -2.19
C GLY A 113 4.87 14.20 -1.75
N GLN A 114 4.22 13.80 -0.65
CA GLN A 114 2.95 14.39 -0.15
C GLN A 114 3.16 15.42 0.97
N GLY A 115 4.41 15.82 1.21
CA GLY A 115 4.76 16.80 2.23
C GLY A 115 5.86 16.32 3.16
N LEU A 116 6.25 17.22 4.06
CA LEU A 116 7.32 17.01 5.04
C LEU A 116 6.72 16.71 6.41
N LEU A 117 7.36 15.82 7.18
CA LEU A 117 7.00 15.62 8.58
C LEU A 117 7.68 16.71 9.43
N LEU A 118 6.89 17.41 10.25
CA LEU A 118 7.37 18.50 11.11
C LEU A 118 8.51 18.09 12.04
N ARG A 119 8.57 16.82 12.44
CA ARG A 119 9.58 16.28 13.37
C ARG A 119 11.01 16.31 12.79
N ASN A 120 11.15 16.32 11.46
CA ASN A 120 12.45 16.36 10.77
C ASN A 120 12.85 17.79 10.35
N MET A 121 12.07 18.82 10.73
CA MET A 121 12.34 20.20 10.34
C MET A 121 13.53 20.82 11.09
N ALA A 122 13.90 20.29 12.26
CA ALA A 122 14.98 20.85 13.08
C ALA A 122 16.39 20.56 12.53
N GLU A 123 16.54 19.55 11.67
CA GLU A 123 17.85 19.08 11.16
C GLU A 123 18.10 19.43 9.68
N ARG A 124 17.17 20.12 8.99
CA ARG A 124 17.25 20.36 7.54
C ARG A 124 17.70 21.78 7.17
N ASN A 125 18.56 21.87 6.15
CA ASN A 125 18.93 23.14 5.53
C ASN A 125 17.74 23.77 4.79
N GLN A 126 17.53 25.07 4.97
CA GLN A 126 16.42 25.83 4.35
C GLN A 126 16.38 25.76 2.81
N GLU A 127 17.54 25.58 2.16
CA GLU A 127 17.61 25.43 0.69
C GLU A 127 17.12 24.06 0.22
N GLN A 128 17.44 22.99 0.94
CA GLN A 128 16.95 21.65 0.63
C GLN A 128 15.42 21.58 0.80
N GLU A 129 14.88 22.24 1.83
CA GLU A 129 13.44 22.31 2.07
C GLU A 129 12.69 22.99 0.92
N LYS A 130 13.22 24.09 0.37
CA LYS A 130 12.62 24.78 -0.79
C LYS A 130 12.58 23.89 -2.02
N VAL A 131 13.63 23.11 -2.26
CA VAL A 131 13.70 22.18 -3.40
C VAL A 131 12.75 20.99 -3.20
N GLU A 132 12.66 20.44 -1.99
CA GLU A 132 11.71 19.36 -1.68
C GLU A 132 10.25 19.83 -1.75
N LYS A 133 9.94 21.04 -1.28
CA LYS A 133 8.62 21.66 -1.44
C LYS A 133 8.22 21.80 -2.91
N ARG A 134 9.16 22.16 -3.80
CA ARG A 134 8.91 22.24 -5.25
C ARG A 134 8.69 20.87 -5.91
N ARG A 135 9.13 19.78 -5.28
CA ARG A 135 8.97 18.40 -5.78
C ARG A 135 7.69 17.73 -5.25
N GLN A 136 6.88 18.44 -4.47
CA GLN A 136 5.64 17.89 -3.93
C GLN A 136 4.61 17.70 -5.04
N MET A 137 3.88 16.61 -4.95
CA MET A 137 2.81 16.33 -5.89
C MET A 137 1.58 17.18 -5.57
N PRO A 138 0.74 17.51 -6.57
CA PRO A 138 -0.54 18.13 -6.31
C PRO A 138 -1.48 17.24 -5.49
N PHE A 139 -2.40 17.85 -4.75
CA PHE A 139 -3.30 17.14 -3.83
C PHE A 139 -4.17 16.08 -4.51
N HIS A 140 -4.63 16.31 -5.73
CA HIS A 140 -5.44 15.32 -6.47
C HIS A 140 -4.66 14.05 -6.86
N MET A 141 -3.32 14.09 -6.79
CA MET A 141 -2.48 12.91 -6.94
C MET A 141 -2.15 12.27 -5.60
N HIS A 142 -2.53 12.82 -4.45
CA HIS A 142 -2.21 12.21 -3.17
C HIS A 142 -2.93 10.88 -2.96
N VAL A 143 -2.21 9.91 -2.39
CA VAL A 143 -2.76 8.65 -1.89
C VAL A 143 -2.95 8.80 -0.40
N ASN A 144 -4.15 8.51 0.12
CA ASN A 144 -4.41 8.63 1.55
C ASN A 144 -3.48 7.70 2.37
N LEU A 145 -2.69 8.30 3.26
CA LEU A 145 -1.73 7.58 4.10
C LEU A 145 -2.41 6.70 5.16
N GLU A 146 -3.59 7.09 5.64
CA GLU A 146 -4.37 6.26 6.57
C GLU A 146 -4.85 4.99 5.87
N LEU A 147 -5.34 5.11 4.64
CA LEU A 147 -5.71 3.95 3.82
C LEU A 147 -4.51 3.02 3.59
N LEU A 148 -3.35 3.59 3.26
CA LEU A 148 -2.12 2.83 3.06
C LEU A 148 -1.72 2.05 4.32
N GLU A 149 -1.72 2.73 5.47
CA GLU A 149 -1.41 2.10 6.75
C GLU A 149 -2.44 1.02 7.11
N CYS A 150 -3.72 1.22 6.78
CA CYS A 150 -4.78 0.26 7.05
C CYS A 150 -4.59 -1.02 6.27
N VAL A 151 -4.37 -0.88 4.96
CA VAL A 151 -4.15 -2.01 4.05
C VAL A 151 -2.93 -2.80 4.51
N TYR A 152 -1.85 -2.12 4.89
CA TYR A 152 -0.64 -2.76 5.41
C TYR A 152 -0.89 -3.51 6.73
N LEU A 153 -1.51 -2.87 7.73
CA LEU A 153 -1.76 -3.49 9.04
C LEU A 153 -2.76 -4.65 8.97
N VAL A 154 -3.79 -4.53 8.14
CA VAL A 154 -4.75 -5.62 7.91
C VAL A 154 -4.09 -6.78 7.19
N ALA A 155 -3.24 -6.51 6.19
CA ALA A 155 -2.47 -7.56 5.53
C ALA A 155 -1.49 -8.25 6.50
N ALA A 156 -0.79 -7.48 7.34
CA ALA A 156 0.08 -8.02 8.38
C ALA A 156 -0.71 -8.89 9.37
N MET A 157 -1.87 -8.42 9.84
CA MET A 157 -2.74 -9.15 10.76
C MET A 157 -3.14 -10.53 10.21
N LEU A 158 -3.62 -10.58 8.96
CA LEU A 158 -4.07 -11.83 8.34
C LEU A 158 -2.93 -12.84 8.10
N LEU A 159 -1.67 -12.39 8.05
CA LEU A 159 -0.50 -13.25 7.89
C LEU A 159 0.10 -13.65 9.23
N GLU A 160 0.19 -12.73 10.17
CA GLU A 160 0.85 -12.93 11.45
C GLU A 160 -0.01 -13.67 12.46
N VAL A 161 -1.31 -13.38 12.57
CA VAL A 161 -2.16 -14.01 13.60
C VAL A 161 -2.22 -15.53 13.44
N PRO A 162 -2.47 -16.09 12.23
CA PRO A 162 -2.44 -17.55 12.05
C PRO A 162 -1.05 -18.14 12.24
N TYR A 163 0.00 -17.42 11.83
CA TYR A 163 1.38 -17.87 12.03
C TYR A 163 1.75 -17.94 13.52
N MET A 164 1.36 -16.93 14.31
CA MET A 164 1.57 -16.84 15.75
C MET A 164 0.80 -17.92 16.51
N ALA A 165 -0.44 -18.21 16.12
CA ALA A 165 -1.22 -19.28 16.74
C ALA A 165 -0.62 -20.66 16.45
N ALA A 166 -0.26 -20.94 15.20
CA ALA A 166 0.34 -22.22 14.82
C ALA A 166 1.72 -22.48 15.46
N HIS A 167 2.50 -21.43 15.74
CA HIS A 167 3.84 -21.53 16.31
C HIS A 167 3.92 -20.96 17.74
N GLU A 168 2.82 -20.97 18.50
CA GLU A 168 2.78 -20.39 19.85
C GLU A 168 3.81 -21.05 20.79
N PHE A 169 4.03 -22.36 20.61
CA PHE A 169 4.96 -23.19 21.38
C PHE A 169 6.39 -23.27 20.80
N ASP A 170 6.64 -22.66 19.64
CA ASP A 170 7.94 -22.78 18.97
C ASP A 170 8.93 -21.72 19.48
N ALA A 171 10.13 -22.15 19.86
CA ALA A 171 11.15 -21.28 20.48
C ALA A 171 11.79 -20.31 19.47
N ARG A 172 11.73 -20.62 18.16
CA ARG A 172 12.27 -19.78 17.07
C ARG A 172 11.16 -19.08 16.30
N ARG A 173 10.54 -18.08 16.93
CA ARG A 173 9.50 -17.26 16.29
C ARG A 173 10.10 -16.39 15.19
N ARG A 174 9.71 -16.61 13.93
CA ARG A 174 10.03 -15.69 12.83
C ARG A 174 9.02 -14.54 12.83
N MET A 175 9.48 -13.32 13.08
CA MET A 175 8.64 -12.12 13.00
C MET A 175 8.45 -11.72 11.54
N ILE A 176 7.20 -11.59 11.07
CA ILE A 176 6.89 -11.24 9.68
C ILE A 176 6.91 -9.71 9.52
N SER A 177 6.28 -8.98 10.44
CA SER A 177 6.17 -7.52 10.44
C SER A 177 6.59 -6.94 11.80
N LYS A 178 7.73 -6.22 11.79
CA LYS A 178 8.21 -5.50 12.98
C LYS A 178 7.27 -4.39 13.41
N GLN A 179 6.68 -3.68 12.44
CA GLN A 179 5.81 -2.54 12.71
C GLN A 179 4.50 -2.96 13.39
N PHE A 180 3.88 -4.05 12.93
CA PHE A 180 2.67 -4.58 13.55
C PHE A 180 2.94 -5.07 14.98
N HIS A 181 4.02 -5.81 15.20
CA HIS A 181 4.45 -6.23 16.54
C HIS A 181 4.76 -5.06 17.49
N HIS A 182 5.28 -3.96 16.96
CA HIS A 182 5.45 -2.74 17.74
C HIS A 182 4.09 -2.15 18.16
N GLN A 183 3.12 -2.07 17.24
CA GLN A 183 1.76 -1.59 17.56
C GLN A 183 1.05 -2.48 18.59
N LEU A 184 1.16 -3.81 18.47
CA LEU A 184 0.64 -4.76 19.46
C LEU A 184 1.23 -4.50 20.86
N ARG A 185 2.56 -4.42 20.96
CA ARG A 185 3.24 -4.16 22.24
C ARG A 185 2.89 -2.81 22.85
N VAL A 186 2.72 -1.78 22.02
CA VAL A 186 2.29 -0.46 22.50
C VAL A 186 0.88 -0.53 23.09
N SER A 187 -0.04 -1.24 22.43
CA SER A 187 -1.40 -1.46 22.95
C SER A 187 -1.42 -2.29 24.23
N GLU A 188 -0.60 -3.34 24.35
CA GLU A 188 -0.53 -4.18 25.57
C GLU A 188 0.04 -3.45 26.78
N ARG A 189 0.91 -2.45 26.55
CA ARG A 189 1.47 -1.62 27.63
C ARG A 189 0.51 -0.57 28.16
N GLN A 190 -0.61 -0.31 27.49
CA GLN A 190 -1.59 0.65 27.98
C GLN A 190 -2.39 0.05 29.15
N PRO A 191 -2.35 0.67 30.34
CA PRO A 191 -3.00 0.13 31.54
C PRO A 191 -4.53 0.21 31.48
N LEU A 192 -5.07 1.15 30.71
CA LEU A 192 -6.50 1.26 30.42
C LEU A 192 -6.72 1.07 28.93
N LEU A 193 -7.46 0.01 28.58
CA LEU A 193 -7.93 -0.22 27.21
C LEU A 193 -9.36 0.31 27.08
N GLY A 194 -9.53 1.42 26.37
CA GLY A 194 -10.83 1.93 25.97
C GLY A 194 -11.39 1.21 24.71
N PRO A 195 -12.63 1.50 24.31
CA PRO A 195 -13.12 1.08 23.01
C PRO A 195 -12.26 1.71 21.89
N PRO A 196 -12.03 1.01 20.78
CA PRO A 196 -11.12 1.50 19.74
C PRO A 196 -11.70 2.75 19.06
N GLU A 197 -10.89 3.80 18.94
CA GLU A 197 -11.26 5.04 18.25
C GLU A 197 -10.38 5.27 17.02
N SER A 198 -9.09 4.97 17.16
CA SER A 198 -8.13 5.08 16.07
C SER A 198 -8.18 3.86 15.15
N MET A 199 -7.82 4.06 13.89
CA MET A 199 -7.74 2.96 12.92
C MET A 199 -6.78 1.86 13.37
N ARG A 200 -5.64 2.23 13.99
CA ARG A 200 -4.66 1.27 14.51
C ARG A 200 -5.24 0.43 15.65
N GLU A 201 -6.00 1.06 16.54
CA GLU A 201 -6.66 0.39 17.67
C GLU A 201 -7.74 -0.58 17.19
N HIS A 202 -8.50 -0.22 16.16
CA HIS A 202 -9.48 -1.14 15.56
C HIS A 202 -8.80 -2.39 15.01
N VAL A 203 -7.67 -2.25 14.30
CA VAL A 203 -6.93 -3.40 13.78
C VAL A 203 -6.32 -4.24 14.91
N VAL A 204 -5.81 -3.62 15.98
CA VAL A 204 -5.29 -4.36 17.15
C VAL A 204 -6.41 -5.06 17.94
N ALA A 205 -7.57 -4.45 18.08
CA ALA A 205 -8.73 -5.09 18.69
C ALA A 205 -9.21 -6.28 17.84
N ALA A 206 -9.23 -6.11 16.51
CA ALA A 206 -9.56 -7.17 15.58
C ALA A 206 -8.56 -8.33 15.64
N SER A 207 -7.25 -8.07 15.76
CA SER A 207 -6.24 -9.12 15.87
C SER A 207 -6.36 -9.91 17.18
N LYS A 208 -6.71 -9.26 18.29
CA LYS A 208 -7.02 -9.92 19.57
C LYS A 208 -8.26 -10.81 19.45
N ALA A 209 -9.33 -10.32 18.83
CA ALA A 209 -10.54 -11.10 18.59
C ALA A 209 -10.29 -12.31 17.66
N MET A 210 -9.48 -12.11 16.62
CA MET A 210 -9.07 -13.16 15.69
C MET A 210 -8.23 -14.24 16.37
N LYS A 211 -7.32 -13.87 17.30
CA LYS A 211 -6.57 -14.84 18.13
C LYS A 211 -7.49 -15.72 18.99
N MET A 212 -8.65 -15.20 19.41
CA MET A 212 -9.64 -15.98 20.16
C MET A 212 -10.58 -16.82 19.26
N GLY A 213 -10.42 -16.77 17.93
CA GLY A 213 -11.29 -17.45 16.97
C GLY A 213 -12.63 -16.75 16.71
N ASP A 214 -12.88 -15.57 17.28
CA ASP A 214 -14.12 -14.82 17.05
C ASP A 214 -14.03 -13.94 15.80
N TRP A 215 -14.35 -14.55 14.66
CA TRP A 215 -14.39 -13.86 13.37
C TRP A 215 -15.49 -12.80 13.29
N LYS A 216 -16.58 -12.93 14.06
CA LYS A 216 -17.70 -11.98 14.05
C LYS A 216 -17.28 -10.67 14.71
N ALA A 217 -16.64 -10.75 15.87
CA ALA A 217 -16.06 -9.59 16.54
C ALA A 217 -14.96 -8.94 15.67
N CYS A 218 -14.06 -9.75 15.09
CA CYS A 218 -13.02 -9.25 14.17
C CYS A 218 -13.63 -8.47 12.98
N ARG A 219 -14.67 -9.02 12.35
CA ARG A 219 -15.42 -8.35 11.28
C ARG A 219 -16.03 -7.03 11.76
N ALA A 220 -16.64 -7.02 12.94
CA ALA A 220 -17.28 -5.82 13.48
C ALA A 220 -16.28 -4.69 13.75
N TYR A 221 -15.09 -5.01 14.25
CA TYR A 221 -14.03 -4.01 14.45
C TYR A 221 -13.48 -3.46 13.13
N ILE A 222 -13.32 -4.30 12.10
CA ILE A 222 -12.75 -3.88 10.81
C ILE A 222 -13.77 -3.15 9.92
N LEU A 223 -15.04 -3.55 9.97
CA LEU A 223 -16.13 -3.00 9.14
C LEU A 223 -17.04 -2.05 9.93
N ASN A 224 -16.48 -1.29 10.86
CA ASN A 224 -17.21 -0.26 11.59
C ASN A 224 -17.46 0.98 10.69
N ASP A 225 -18.52 1.74 10.94
CA ASP A 225 -18.87 2.95 10.18
C ASP A 225 -17.73 3.98 10.15
N LYS A 226 -16.99 4.09 11.27
CA LYS A 226 -15.80 4.94 11.37
C LYS A 226 -14.67 4.52 10.43
N MET A 227 -14.41 3.21 10.29
CA MET A 227 -13.40 2.68 9.37
C MET A 227 -13.87 2.71 7.91
N ASN A 228 -15.18 2.49 7.68
CA ASN A 228 -15.78 2.59 6.37
C ASN A 228 -15.58 3.99 5.79
N ALA A 229 -15.98 5.03 6.54
CA ALA A 229 -15.86 6.41 6.09
C ALA A 229 -14.41 6.87 5.84
N LYS A 230 -13.46 6.37 6.65
CA LYS A 230 -12.05 6.80 6.56
C LYS A 230 -11.22 6.04 5.51
N VAL A 231 -11.49 4.75 5.32
CA VAL A 231 -10.63 3.86 4.52
C VAL A 231 -11.41 3.21 3.39
N TRP A 232 -12.50 2.51 3.71
CA TRP A 232 -13.12 1.60 2.75
C TRP A 232 -13.91 2.33 1.66
N ASP A 233 -14.52 3.46 1.98
CA ASP A 233 -15.32 4.25 1.02
C ASP A 233 -14.46 4.98 -0.02
N LEU A 234 -13.14 5.04 0.19
CA LEU A 234 -12.19 5.60 -0.78
C LEU A 234 -11.90 4.66 -1.96
N PHE A 235 -12.32 3.40 -1.88
CA PHE A 235 -12.13 2.44 -2.97
C PHE A 235 -13.22 2.60 -4.04
N PRO A 236 -12.88 2.52 -5.35
CA PRO A 236 -13.89 2.54 -6.41
C PRO A 236 -14.88 1.36 -6.37
N LYS A 237 -14.47 0.21 -5.80
CA LYS A 237 -15.23 -1.03 -5.72
C LYS A 237 -15.32 -1.54 -4.28
N VAL A 238 -15.97 -0.76 -3.43
CA VAL A 238 -16.05 -0.99 -1.97
C VAL A 238 -16.59 -2.38 -1.64
N GLU A 239 -17.70 -2.78 -2.25
CA GLU A 239 -18.38 -4.05 -1.93
C GLU A 239 -17.52 -5.28 -2.20
N LYS A 240 -16.77 -5.29 -3.31
CA LYS A 240 -15.88 -6.41 -3.65
C LYS A 240 -14.77 -6.57 -2.61
N VAL A 241 -14.17 -5.46 -2.19
CA VAL A 241 -13.12 -5.47 -1.16
C VAL A 241 -13.69 -5.91 0.18
N ARG A 242 -14.87 -5.43 0.58
CA ARG A 242 -15.54 -5.85 1.82
C ARG A 242 -15.85 -7.35 1.81
N CYS A 243 -16.42 -7.87 0.74
CA CYS A 243 -16.73 -9.29 0.60
C CYS A 243 -15.46 -10.16 0.65
N MET A 244 -14.42 -9.77 -0.09
CA MET A 244 -13.11 -10.42 -0.07
C MET A 244 -12.52 -10.44 1.35
N LEU A 245 -12.59 -9.31 2.06
CA LEU A 245 -12.06 -9.18 3.40
C LEU A 245 -12.78 -10.08 4.41
N VAL A 246 -14.12 -10.12 4.37
CA VAL A 246 -14.92 -11.00 5.23
C VAL A 246 -14.54 -12.45 5.00
N ARG A 247 -14.45 -12.87 3.73
CA ARG A 247 -14.04 -14.23 3.38
C ARG A 247 -12.64 -14.56 3.90
N LYS A 248 -11.67 -13.64 3.73
CA LYS A 248 -10.29 -13.85 4.21
C LYS A 248 -10.21 -13.89 5.73
N ILE A 249 -10.96 -13.03 6.44
CA ILE A 249 -11.04 -13.08 7.90
C ILE A 249 -11.63 -14.41 8.35
N GLN A 250 -12.68 -14.92 7.70
CA GLN A 250 -13.26 -16.23 8.01
C GLN A 250 -12.27 -17.38 7.78
N GLU A 251 -11.61 -17.40 6.61
CA GLU A 251 -10.60 -18.40 6.26
C GLU A 251 -9.44 -18.41 7.27
N GLU A 252 -8.90 -17.25 7.63
CA GLU A 252 -7.75 -17.18 8.53
C GLU A 252 -8.14 -17.34 10.01
N SER A 253 -9.33 -16.90 10.44
CA SER A 253 -9.81 -17.13 11.82
C SER A 253 -10.12 -18.60 12.07
N LEU A 254 -10.48 -19.38 11.03
CA LEU A 254 -10.66 -20.83 11.15
C LEU A 254 -9.31 -21.57 11.28
N ARG A 255 -8.23 -20.99 10.74
CA ARG A 255 -6.87 -21.55 10.80
C ARG A 255 -6.12 -21.19 12.08
N THR A 256 -6.62 -20.18 12.80
CA THR A 256 -6.08 -19.67 14.06
C THR A 256 -6.69 -20.47 15.20
#